data_AF-A0A7K3ZLI9-F1
#
_entry.id   AF-A0A7K3ZLI9-F1
#
_cell.length_a   1.000
_cell.length_b   1.000
_cell.length_c   1.000
_cell.angle_alpha   90.00
_cell.angle_beta   90.00
_cell.angle_gamma   90.00
#
_symmetry.space_group_name_H-M   'P 1'
#
loop_
_entity.id
_entity.type
_entity.pdbx_description
1 polymer ?
#
loop_
_entity_poly.entity_id
_entity_poly.type
_entity_poly.pdbx_seq_one_letter_code
_entity_poly.pdbx_strand_id
1 'polypeptide(L)' 'MVINFEDYPCQFCGKPSKNFVFAAFVCDDETCIEKARVERGGPGGHMKRKAEGKPILPDDMLGESRK' A
#
# COMPACT_ATOMS: atom_id res chain seq x y z
N MET A 1 3.39 5.03 20.44
CA MET A 1 2.26 4.28 19.89
C MET A 1 2.82 3.04 19.23
N VAL A 2 2.47 1.86 19.73
CA VAL A 2 2.79 0.59 19.08
C VAL A 2 1.62 0.29 18.16
N ILE A 3 1.87 0.14 16.86
CA ILE A 3 0.82 -0.28 15.92
C ILE A 3 0.61 -1.77 16.14
N ASN A 4 -0.62 -2.16 16.47
CA ASN A 4 -1.00 -3.57 16.48
C ASN A 4 -1.51 -3.94 15.08
N PHE A 5 -0.77 -4.79 14.37
CA PHE A 5 -1.08 -5.10 12.97
C PHE A 5 -2.38 -5.90 12.82
N GLU A 6 -2.76 -6.67 13.84
CA GLU A 6 -3.95 -7.52 13.79
C GLU A 6 -5.26 -6.72 13.77
N ASP A 7 -5.23 -5.45 14.20
CA ASP A 7 -6.36 -4.52 14.10
C ASP A 7 -6.69 -4.14 12.64
N TYR A 8 -5.76 -4.42 11.72
CA TYR A 8 -5.91 -4.08 10.30
C TYR A 8 -6.07 -5.36 9.47
N PRO A 9 -7.18 -5.54 8.74
CA PRO A 9 -7.32 -6.68 7.84
C PRO A 9 -6.38 -6.55 6.64
N CYS A 10 -5.87 -7.70 6.17
CA CYS A 10 -5.03 -7.78 4.99
C CYS A 10 -5.84 -7.30 3.78
N GLN A 11 -5.28 -6.36 3.01
CA GLN A 11 -5.94 -5.76 1.85
C GLN A 11 -6.27 -6.78 0.73
N PHE A 12 -5.66 -7.97 0.74
CA PHE A 12 -5.81 -8.97 -0.33
C PHE A 12 -6.65 -10.19 0.05
N CYS A 13 -6.59 -10.64 1.31
CA CYS A 13 -7.30 -11.85 1.76
C CYS A 13 -8.21 -11.64 2.97
N GLY A 14 -8.21 -10.46 3.58
CA GLY A 14 -9.08 -10.13 4.73
C GLY A 14 -8.66 -10.73 6.07
N LYS A 15 -7.65 -11.62 6.12
CA LYS A 15 -7.08 -12.14 7.38
C LYS A 15 -6.40 -11.02 8.19
N PRO A 16 -6.20 -11.18 9.51
CA PRO A 16 -5.44 -10.21 10.30
C PRO A 16 -4.06 -9.95 9.69
N SER A 17 -3.67 -8.68 9.59
CA SER A 17 -2.35 -8.33 9.08
C SER A 17 -1.29 -8.62 10.12
N LYS A 18 -0.13 -9.04 9.64
CA LYS A 18 1.04 -9.29 10.49
C LYS A 18 2.21 -8.39 10.11
N ASN A 19 2.15 -7.81 8.91
CA ASN A 19 3.18 -6.99 8.34
C ASN A 19 2.59 -5.78 7.63
N PHE A 20 3.42 -4.74 7.53
CA PHE A 20 3.16 -3.56 6.71
C PHE A 20 4.31 -3.41 5.71
N VAL A 21 4.07 -3.77 4.45
CA VAL A 21 5.07 -3.75 3.38
C VAL A 21 4.48 -3.14 2.13
N PHE A 22 5.31 -2.47 1.32
CA PHE A 22 4.88 -1.79 0.10
C PHE A 22 3.74 -0.78 0.34
N ALA A 23 3.73 -0.15 1.51
CA ALA A 23 2.68 0.74 2.00
C ALA A 23 1.27 0.09 2.08
N ALA A 24 1.19 -1.23 2.32
CA ALA A 24 -0.04 -1.98 2.49
C ALA A 24 0.01 -2.89 3.72
N PHE A 25 -1.13 -3.02 4.41
CA PHE A 25 -1.32 -4.00 5.48
C PHE A 25 -1.57 -5.39 4.87
N VAL A 26 -0.71 -6.35 5.21
CA VAL A 26 -0.76 -7.70 4.67
C VAL A 26 -0.53 -8.76 5.75
N CYS A 27 -1.07 -9.95 5.52
CA CYS A 27 -0.73 -11.13 6.29
C CYS A 27 0.65 -11.69 5.87
N ASP A 28 1.13 -12.72 6.56
CA ASP A 28 2.40 -13.41 6.25
C ASP A 28 2.36 -14.34 5.03
N ASP A 29 1.26 -14.33 4.27
CA ASP A 29 1.16 -15.14 3.06
C ASP A 29 1.96 -14.50 1.93
N GLU A 30 2.94 -15.24 1.39
CA GLU A 30 3.81 -14.77 0.30
C GLU A 30 3.01 -14.28 -0.91
N THR A 31 1.85 -14.89 -1.19
CA THR A 31 0.98 -14.48 -2.30
C THR A 31 0.39 -13.09 -2.09
N CYS A 32 0.09 -12.71 -0.84
CA CYS A 32 -0.43 -11.39 -0.50
C CYS A 32 0.68 -10.34 -0.53
N ILE A 33 1.89 -10.71 -0.09
CA ILE A 33 3.08 -9.85 -0.15
C ILE A 33 3.46 -9.56 -1.61
N GLU A 34 3.43 -10.57 -2.48
CA GLU A 34 3.74 -10.39 -3.89
C GLU A 34 2.67 -9.55 -4.60
N LYS A 35 1.37 -9.77 -4.31
CA LYS A 35 0.28 -8.91 -4.82
C LYS A 35 0.49 -7.46 -4.42
N ALA A 36 0.87 -7.20 -3.17
CA ALA A 36 1.22 -5.86 -2.71
C ALA A 36 2.38 -5.25 -3.50
N ARG A 37 3.45 -6.03 -3.74
CA ARG A 37 4.59 -5.59 -4.55
C ARG A 37 4.18 -5.22 -5.98
N VAL A 38 3.36 -6.04 -6.64
CA VAL A 38 2.92 -5.83 -8.03
C VAL A 38 1.92 -4.68 -8.14
N GLU A 39 1.01 -4.54 -7.17
CA GLU A 39 0.00 -3.49 -7.16
C GLU A 39 0.60 -2.11 -6.86
N ARG A 40 1.57 -2.05 -5.93
CA ARG A 40 2.12 -0.78 -5.42
C ARG A 40 3.48 -0.43 -6.05
N GLY A 41 4.15 -1.42 -6.63
CA GLY A 41 5.28 -1.26 -7.56
C GLY A 41 6.67 -1.14 -6.94
N GLY A 42 6.86 -1.38 -5.63
CA GLY A 42 8.18 -1.29 -4.98
C GLY A 42 8.10 -0.88 -3.51
N PRO A 43 9.23 -0.80 -2.79
CA PRO A 43 9.29 -0.72 -1.32
C PRO A 43 8.49 0.44 -0.69
N GLY A 44 8.37 1.58 -1.38
CA GLY A 44 7.57 2.73 -0.92
C GLY A 44 6.10 2.73 -1.35
N GLY A 45 5.65 1.72 -2.10
CA GLY A 45 4.27 1.54 -2.54
C GLY A 45 3.72 2.55 -3.56
N HIS A 46 4.55 3.47 -4.04
CA HIS A 46 4.19 4.51 -5.01
C HIS A 46 4.88 4.37 -6.37
N MET A 47 5.73 3.36 -6.53
CA MET A 47 6.60 3.23 -7.69
C MET A 47 5.81 2.85 -8.95
N LYS A 48 4.72 2.08 -8.82
CA LYS A 48 3.84 1.78 -9.96
C LYS A 48 3.19 3.04 -10.51
N ARG A 49 2.65 3.88 -9.63
CA ARG A 49 2.04 5.16 -10.02
C ARG A 49 3.04 6.08 -10.71
N LYS A 50 4.26 6.19 -10.17
CA LYS A 50 5.36 6.93 -10.83
C LYS A 50 5.68 6.38 -12.22
N ALA A 51 5.80 5.06 -12.37
CA ALA A 51 6.08 4.42 -13.66
C ALA A 51 4.95 4.64 -14.68
N GLU A 52 3.71 4.70 -14.22
CA GLU A 52 2.52 5.02 -15.03
C GLU A 52 2.38 6.53 -15.33
N GLY A 53 3.33 7.37 -14.92
CA GLY A 53 3.26 8.82 -15.07
C GLY A 53 2.20 9.50 -14.21
N LYS A 54 1.64 8.77 -13.23
CA LYS A 54 0.61 9.28 -12.32
C LYS A 54 1.24 9.89 -11.06
N PRO A 55 0.58 10.89 -10.46
CA PRO A 55 1.01 11.43 -9.17
C PRO A 55 1.13 10.37 -8.08
N ILE A 56 2.05 10.59 -7.14
CA ILE A 56 2.25 9.72 -5.97
C ILE A 56 1.00 9.73 -5.08
N LEU A 57 0.39 10.91 -4.92
CA LEU A 57 -0.84 11.13 -4.19
C LEU A 57 -2.05 10.81 -5.09
N PRO A 58 -3.16 10.27 -4.52
CA PRO A 58 -4.41 10.11 -5.26
C PRO A 58 -4.91 11.48 -5.77
N ASP A 59 -5.56 11.51 -6.94
CA ASP A 59 -6.11 12.75 -7.51
C ASP A 59 -7.10 13.44 -6.56
N ASP A 60 -7.85 12.66 -5.77
CA ASP A 60 -8.76 13.13 -4.73
C ASP A 60 -8.08 13.82 -3.54
N MET A 61 -6.76 13.66 -3.38
CA MET A 61 -5.94 14.31 -2.34
C MET A 61 -4.97 15.35 -2.89
N LEU A 62 -4.89 15.52 -4.21
CA LEU A 62 -4.23 16.66 -4.83
C LEU A 62 -5.17 17.87 -4.70
N GLY A 63 -5.32 18.35 -3.48
CA GLY A 63 -5.92 19.66 -3.23
C GLY A 63 -5.26 20.67 -4.16
N GLU A 64 -6.08 21.40 -4.92
CA GLU A 64 -5.69 22.42 -5.88
C GLU A 64 -4.37 23.09 -5.47
N SER A 65 -3.26 22.73 -6.13
CA SER A 65 -2.07 23.57 -6.13
C SER A 65 -2.40 24.81 -6.94
N ARG A 66 -3.21 25.71 -6.34
CA ARG A 66 -3.24 27.10 -6.72
C ARG A 66 -1.97 27.74 -6.19
N LYS A 67 -1.02 27.97 -7.08
CA LYS A 67 -0.41 29.28 -7.29
C LYS A 67 0.34 29.31 -8.60
#